data_AF-A0A3C0YTC4-F1
#
_entry.id   AF-A0A3C0YTC4-F1
#
_cell.length_a   1.000
_cell.length_b   1.000
_cell.length_c   1.000
_cell.angle_alpha   90.00
_cell.angle_beta   90.00
_cell.angle_gamma   90.00
#
_symmetry.space_group_name_H-M   'P 1'
#
loop_
_entity.id
_entity.type
_entity.pdbx_description
1 polymer ?
#
loop_
_entity_poly.entity_id
_entity_poly.type
_entity_poly.pdbx_seq_one_letter_code
_entity_poly.pdbx_strand_id
1 'polypeptide(L)'
;MEEQLDKIEEQHLDWLSVLNEFYGPFKKDLENAGKEMKHAKAETTPSEYTCPKCGKPLEYRFGKNGKFLSCTAYPDCKFANPVDKNGKMLVAEVTEHKCPKCGKAMVKKSGRFGVFLGCSDYPNCKTIMKVDKTGAVLPPSPPPEPTGIKCYKCETGELVVRQSKKGPFLGCNKFPRCRTIVSFKKIEELKDLQAKGQWPPKTLDKADEMLGRAKKTAAKKTKKESEE
;
A
#
# COMPACT_ATOMS: atom_id res chain seq x y z
N MET A 1 -28.31 -10.38 -14.13
CA MET A 1 -27.21 -9.73 -14.88
C MET A 1 -26.21 -10.76 -15.36
N GLU A 2 -25.55 -11.53 -14.50
CA GLU A 2 -24.61 -12.61 -14.93
C GLU A 2 -25.26 -13.58 -15.95
N GLU A 3 -26.43 -14.16 -15.66
CA GLU A 3 -27.15 -15.04 -16.60
C GLU A 3 -27.55 -14.38 -17.94
N GLN A 4 -27.63 -13.05 -18.00
CA GLN A 4 -27.92 -12.33 -19.24
C GLN A 4 -26.65 -12.10 -20.06
N LEU A 5 -25.48 -12.03 -19.41
CA LEU A 5 -24.18 -11.92 -20.06
C LEU A 5 -23.78 -13.25 -20.72
N ASP A 6 -24.05 -14.37 -20.06
CA ASP A 6 -23.81 -15.72 -20.62
C ASP A 6 -24.64 -15.94 -21.90
N LYS A 7 -25.89 -15.48 -21.92
CA LYS A 7 -26.77 -15.59 -23.09
C LYS A 7 -26.36 -14.67 -24.26
N ILE A 8 -25.65 -13.57 -24.00
CA ILE A 8 -25.08 -12.73 -25.08
C ILE A 8 -23.91 -13.47 -25.74
N GLU A 9 -23.12 -14.20 -24.97
CA GLU A 9 -21.99 -15.00 -25.44
C GLU A 9 -22.46 -16.23 -26.24
N GLU A 10 -23.46 -16.97 -25.74
CA GLU A 10 -23.93 -18.20 -26.38
C GLU A 10 -24.96 -17.99 -27.50
N GLN A 11 -25.84 -16.98 -27.39
CA GLN A 11 -27.06 -16.87 -28.22
C GLN A 11 -27.15 -15.58 -29.05
N HIS A 12 -26.09 -14.77 -29.13
CA HIS A 12 -26.08 -13.49 -29.86
C HIS A 12 -27.27 -12.56 -29.51
N LEU A 13 -27.68 -12.53 -28.24
CA LEU A 13 -28.60 -11.49 -27.77
C LEU A 13 -28.00 -10.10 -28.00
N ASP A 14 -28.85 -9.13 -28.34
CA ASP A 14 -28.42 -7.75 -28.53
C ASP A 14 -28.00 -7.13 -27.18
N TRP A 15 -26.68 -6.97 -27.01
CA TRP A 15 -26.06 -6.42 -25.81
C TRP A 15 -26.55 -5.00 -25.50
N LEU A 16 -26.95 -4.22 -26.52
CA LEU A 16 -27.50 -2.88 -26.35
C LEU A 16 -28.84 -2.92 -25.61
N SER A 17 -29.68 -3.93 -25.88
CA SER A 17 -30.96 -4.11 -25.18
C SER A 17 -30.74 -4.38 -23.69
N VAL A 18 -29.83 -5.32 -23.37
CA VAL A 18 -29.52 -5.69 -21.97
C VAL A 18 -28.95 -4.52 -21.19
N LEU A 19 -28.09 -3.69 -21.80
CA LEU A 19 -27.57 -2.48 -21.16
C LEU A 19 -28.66 -1.43 -20.91
N ASN A 20 -29.57 -1.23 -21.86
CA ASN A 20 -30.67 -0.27 -21.69
C ASN A 20 -31.65 -0.72 -20.60
N GLU A 21 -31.95 -2.03 -20.55
CA GLU A 21 -32.79 -2.64 -19.51
C GLU A 21 -32.15 -2.51 -18.11
N PHE A 22 -30.83 -2.64 -18.00
CA PHE A 22 -30.12 -2.45 -16.74
C PHE A 22 -30.02 -0.97 -16.33
N TYR A 23 -29.66 -0.10 -17.28
CA TYR A 23 -29.34 1.30 -16.98
C TYR A 23 -30.58 2.11 -16.58
N GLY A 24 -31.75 1.83 -17.15
CA GLY A 24 -32.99 2.54 -16.84
C GLY A 24 -33.35 2.51 -15.35
N PRO A 25 -33.53 1.32 -14.74
CA PRO A 25 -33.74 1.16 -13.29
C PRO A 25 -32.55 1.66 -12.47
N PHE A 26 -31.32 1.31 -12.85
CA PHE A 26 -30.12 1.71 -12.12
C PHE A 26 -29.98 3.23 -11.99
N LYS A 27 -30.30 4.00 -13.05
CA LYS A 27 -30.25 5.46 -13.01
C LYS A 27 -31.24 6.03 -11.99
N LYS A 28 -32.46 5.48 -11.93
CA LYS A 28 -33.47 5.89 -10.94
C LYS A 28 -33.00 5.58 -9.52
N ASP A 29 -32.47 4.39 -9.30
CA ASP A 29 -31.93 3.99 -8.00
C ASP A 29 -30.74 4.87 -7.58
N LEU A 30 -29.87 5.26 -8.52
CA LEU A 30 -28.75 6.15 -8.28
C LEU A 30 -29.20 7.58 -7.93
N GLU A 31 -30.22 8.10 -8.62
CA GLU A 31 -30.82 9.41 -8.32
C GLU A 31 -31.51 9.41 -6.95
N ASN A 32 -32.22 8.34 -6.60
CA ASN A 32 -32.86 8.16 -5.29
C ASN A 32 -31.80 8.05 -4.19
N ALA A 33 -30.78 7.21 -4.39
CA ALA A 33 -29.67 7.07 -3.46
C ALA A 33 -28.93 8.40 -3.23
N GLY A 34 -28.72 9.21 -4.28
CA GLY A 34 -28.11 10.53 -4.14
C GLY A 34 -28.92 11.52 -3.29
N LYS A 35 -30.25 11.38 -3.24
CA LYS A 35 -31.15 12.25 -2.46
C LYS A 35 -31.39 11.74 -1.05
N GLU A 36 -31.59 10.43 -0.89
CA GLU A 36 -32.08 9.83 0.36
C GLU A 36 -30.96 9.24 1.22
N MET A 37 -29.90 8.68 0.62
CA MET A 37 -28.84 8.07 1.40
C MET A 37 -27.98 9.13 2.08
N LYS A 38 -28.17 9.28 3.39
CA LYS A 38 -27.23 10.01 4.24
C LYS A 38 -25.87 9.33 4.11
N HIS A 39 -24.81 10.11 3.89
CA HIS A 39 -23.46 9.57 3.87
C HIS A 39 -23.21 8.79 5.18
N ALA A 40 -22.83 7.52 5.10
CA ALA A 40 -22.47 6.70 6.27
C ALA A 40 -21.42 7.34 7.20
N LYS A 41 -20.70 8.36 6.71
CA LYS A 41 -19.76 9.18 7.48
C LYS A 41 -20.43 10.14 8.48
N ALA A 42 -21.73 10.41 8.33
CA ALA A 42 -22.49 11.34 9.17
C ALA A 42 -23.11 10.67 10.39
N GLU A 43 -23.21 9.34 10.41
CA GLU A 43 -23.67 8.62 11.58
C GLU A 43 -22.55 8.57 12.62
N THR A 44 -22.81 9.24 13.74
CA THR A 44 -21.94 9.27 14.91
C THR A 44 -22.63 8.48 16.01
N THR A 45 -21.90 7.56 16.64
CA THR A 45 -22.39 6.83 17.81
C THR A 45 -21.59 7.27 19.03
N PRO A 46 -22.23 7.66 20.15
CA PRO A 46 -21.51 8.05 21.35
C PRO A 46 -20.68 6.87 21.86
N SER A 47 -19.53 7.17 22.45
CA SER A 47 -18.68 6.16 23.09
C SER A 47 -18.50 6.46 24.57
N GLU A 48 -18.11 5.44 25.32
CA GLU A 48 -17.82 5.54 26.76
C GLU A 48 -16.44 6.17 27.05
N TYR A 49 -15.63 6.43 26.01
CA TYR A 49 -14.26 6.88 26.17
C TYR A 49 -14.14 8.39 26.21
N THR A 50 -13.17 8.88 27.01
CA THR A 50 -12.84 10.29 27.12
C THR A 50 -11.57 10.62 26.32
N CYS A 51 -11.52 11.81 25.73
CA CYS A 51 -10.35 12.27 24.98
C CYS A 51 -9.17 12.56 25.91
N PRO A 52 -7.99 11.94 25.71
CA PRO A 52 -6.81 12.18 26.55
C PRO A 52 -6.18 13.56 26.33
N LYS A 53 -6.58 14.31 25.30
CA LYS A 53 -6.03 15.64 25.01
C LYS A 53 -6.83 16.79 25.61
N CYS A 54 -8.16 16.67 25.68
CA CYS A 54 -9.05 17.77 26.09
C CYS A 54 -10.12 17.38 27.10
N GLY A 55 -10.22 16.10 27.49
CA GLY A 55 -11.21 15.64 28.47
C GLY A 55 -12.66 15.55 27.97
N LYS A 56 -12.97 15.94 26.73
CA LYS A 56 -14.32 15.79 26.15
C LYS A 56 -14.61 14.33 25.75
N PRO A 57 -15.88 13.89 25.68
CA PRO A 57 -16.23 12.55 25.25
C PRO A 57 -15.80 12.28 23.80
N LEU A 58 -15.51 11.03 23.51
CA LEU A 58 -15.25 10.53 22.17
C LEU A 58 -16.52 9.93 21.58
N GLU A 59 -16.61 9.94 20.27
CA GLU A 59 -17.68 9.31 19.50
C GLU A 59 -17.08 8.47 18.38
N TYR A 60 -17.78 7.41 17.98
CA TYR A 60 -17.37 6.63 16.84
C TYR A 60 -17.82 7.28 15.55
N ARG A 61 -16.89 7.39 14.60
CA ARG A 61 -17.11 7.85 13.23
C ARG A 61 -16.63 6.79 12.24
N PHE A 62 -17.16 6.81 11.04
CA PHE A 62 -16.71 5.95 9.94
C PHE A 62 -15.78 6.69 8.97
N GLY A 63 -14.59 6.13 8.75
CA GLY A 63 -13.61 6.62 7.80
C GLY A 63 -13.27 5.58 6.73
N LYS A 64 -12.29 5.91 5.87
CA LYS A 64 -11.80 4.98 4.81
C LYS A 64 -11.27 3.66 5.37
N ASN A 65 -10.70 3.68 6.57
CA ASN A 65 -10.12 2.51 7.24
C ASN A 65 -11.10 1.84 8.22
N GLY A 66 -12.39 2.16 8.15
CA GLY A 66 -13.43 1.64 9.04
C GLY A 66 -13.84 2.58 10.17
N LYS A 67 -14.49 2.03 11.19
CA LYS A 67 -14.93 2.73 12.41
C LYS A 67 -13.71 3.17 13.23
N PHE A 68 -13.74 4.37 13.81
CA PHE A 68 -12.70 4.88 14.70
C PHE A 68 -13.28 5.87 15.72
N LEU A 69 -12.59 6.12 16.82
CA LEU A 69 -12.98 7.11 17.83
C LEU A 69 -12.44 8.49 17.48
N SER A 70 -13.32 9.49 17.48
CA SER A 70 -13.01 10.90 17.24
C SER A 70 -13.45 11.74 18.43
N CYS A 71 -12.75 12.84 18.68
CA CYS A 71 -13.20 13.81 19.67
C CYS A 71 -14.47 14.54 19.21
N THR A 72 -15.43 14.71 20.12
CA THR A 72 -16.64 15.54 19.89
C THR A 72 -16.31 17.01 19.63
N ALA A 73 -15.22 17.53 20.22
CA ALA A 73 -14.69 18.87 19.99
C ALA A 73 -13.97 19.08 18.65
N TYR A 74 -14.12 18.20 17.67
CA TYR A 74 -13.55 18.41 16.33
C TYR A 74 -14.30 19.58 15.65
N PRO A 75 -13.62 20.58 15.03
CA PRO A 75 -12.22 20.58 14.56
C PRO A 75 -11.15 21.07 15.54
N ASP A 76 -11.53 21.61 16.70
CA ASP A 76 -10.60 22.19 17.69
C ASP A 76 -9.66 21.11 18.28
N CYS A 77 -10.21 19.93 18.60
CA CYS A 77 -9.44 18.76 19.00
C CYS A 77 -9.37 17.72 17.87
N LYS A 78 -8.20 17.58 17.25
CA LYS A 78 -7.94 16.61 16.16
C LYS A 78 -7.51 15.22 16.67
N PHE A 79 -7.92 14.84 17.88
CA PHE A 79 -7.61 13.50 18.40
C PHE A 79 -8.48 12.45 17.71
N ALA A 80 -7.83 11.39 17.22
CA ALA A 80 -8.48 10.22 16.64
C ALA A 80 -7.73 8.96 17.07
N ASN A 81 -8.46 7.89 17.39
CA ASN A 81 -7.89 6.60 17.77
C ASN A 81 -8.61 5.45 17.06
N PRO A 82 -7.89 4.50 16.42
CA PRO A 82 -8.49 3.29 15.89
C PRO A 82 -9.18 2.44 16.96
N VAL A 83 -10.12 1.60 16.53
CA VAL A 83 -10.82 0.63 17.39
C VAL A 83 -10.62 -0.78 16.87
N ASP A 84 -10.69 -1.75 17.77
CA ASP A 84 -10.69 -3.17 17.41
C ASP A 84 -12.04 -3.61 16.80
N LYS A 85 -12.12 -4.86 16.33
CA LYS A 85 -13.36 -5.48 15.81
C LYS A 85 -14.54 -5.37 16.79
N ASN A 86 -14.25 -5.37 18.10
CA ASN A 86 -15.25 -5.28 19.17
C ASN A 86 -15.58 -3.83 19.58
N GLY A 87 -15.04 -2.82 18.88
CA GLY A 87 -15.25 -1.40 19.20
C GLY A 87 -14.40 -0.88 20.36
N LYS A 88 -13.53 -1.69 20.96
CA LYS A 88 -12.64 -1.24 22.04
C LYS A 88 -11.59 -0.26 21.51
N MET A 89 -11.30 0.78 22.29
CA MET A 89 -10.20 1.70 21.99
C MET A 89 -8.87 0.95 22.04
N LEU A 90 -8.08 1.03 20.97
CA LEU A 90 -6.71 0.53 20.95
C LEU A 90 -5.82 1.46 21.78
N VAL A 91 -5.37 0.97 22.94
CA VAL A 91 -4.36 1.65 23.76
C VAL A 91 -2.99 1.17 23.31
N ALA A 92 -2.09 2.13 23.08
CA ALA A 92 -0.77 1.83 22.58
C ALA A 92 0.11 1.34 23.74
N GLU A 93 0.46 0.05 23.74
CA GLU A 93 1.32 -0.57 24.75
C GLU A 93 2.73 0.01 24.65
N VAL A 94 3.19 0.67 25.72
CA VAL A 94 4.58 1.15 25.83
C VAL A 94 5.46 -0.04 26.17
N THR A 95 6.52 -0.23 25.40
CA THR A 95 7.51 -1.28 25.60
C THR A 95 8.76 -0.73 26.27
N GLU A 96 9.52 -1.61 26.92
CA GLU A 96 10.78 -1.26 27.59
C GLU A 96 11.90 -0.86 26.61
N HIS A 97 11.75 -1.17 25.32
CA HIS A 97 12.75 -0.88 24.31
C HIS A 97 12.86 0.62 24.01
N LYS A 98 14.11 1.12 24.04
CA LYS A 98 14.44 2.52 23.71
C LYS A 98 14.73 2.66 22.22
N CYS A 99 14.33 3.80 21.66
CA CYS A 99 14.57 4.12 20.26
C CYS A 99 16.08 4.30 19.98
N PRO A 100 16.67 3.63 18.98
CA PRO A 100 18.10 3.74 18.69
C PRO A 100 18.52 5.13 18.18
N LYS A 101 17.58 5.97 17.73
CA LYS A 101 17.86 7.31 17.18
C LYS A 101 17.74 8.44 18.21
N CYS A 102 16.83 8.30 19.20
CA CYS A 102 16.52 9.39 20.14
C CYS A 102 16.43 8.96 21.61
N GLY A 103 16.58 7.67 21.92
CA GLY A 103 16.53 7.14 23.28
C GLY A 103 15.15 7.09 23.95
N LYS A 104 14.10 7.69 23.34
CA LYS A 104 12.73 7.67 23.87
C LYS A 104 12.11 6.27 23.81
N ALA A 105 11.11 6.02 24.66
CA ALA A 105 10.41 4.73 24.71
C ALA A 105 9.72 4.40 23.38
N MET A 106 9.64 3.11 23.07
CA MET A 106 8.95 2.62 21.88
C MET A 106 7.58 2.02 22.22
N VAL A 107 6.66 2.14 21.28
CA VAL A 107 5.25 1.78 21.42
C VAL A 107 4.90 0.70 20.40
N LYS A 108 4.24 -0.36 20.85
CA LYS A 108 3.79 -1.45 20.00
C LYS A 108 2.59 -1.01 19.16
N LYS A 109 2.71 -1.15 17.84
CA LYS A 109 1.69 -0.77 16.87
C LYS A 109 1.46 -1.90 15.88
N SER A 110 0.23 -2.06 15.43
CA SER A 110 -0.13 -2.98 14.36
C SER A 110 -0.24 -2.23 13.03
N GLY A 111 0.25 -2.84 11.95
CA GLY A 111 0.10 -2.30 10.60
C GLY A 111 -0.07 -3.42 9.57
N ARG A 112 -0.13 -3.05 8.29
CA ARG A 112 -0.32 -4.00 7.18
C ARG A 112 0.75 -5.10 7.06
N PHE A 113 1.94 -4.88 7.63
CA PHE A 113 3.08 -5.80 7.56
C PHE A 113 3.27 -6.58 8.86
N GLY A 114 2.32 -6.49 9.79
CA GLY A 114 2.39 -7.08 11.12
C GLY A 114 2.61 -6.04 12.22
N VAL A 115 2.90 -6.55 13.41
CA VAL A 115 3.23 -5.73 14.58
C VAL A 115 4.63 -5.14 14.42
N PHE A 116 4.85 -3.93 14.90
CA PHE A 116 6.14 -3.26 14.94
C PHE A 116 6.22 -2.32 16.14
N LEU A 117 7.42 -1.94 16.54
CA LEU A 117 7.65 -0.91 17.55
C LEU A 117 7.90 0.43 16.86
N GLY A 118 7.10 1.44 17.18
CA GLY A 118 7.28 2.81 16.72
C GLY A 118 7.77 3.71 17.84
N CYS A 119 8.61 4.70 17.54
CA CYS A 119 9.00 5.69 18.53
C CYS A 119 7.78 6.45 19.09
N SER A 120 7.77 6.71 20.40
CA SER A 120 6.73 7.52 21.08
C SER A 120 6.63 8.96 20.54
N ASP A 121 7.74 9.51 20.07
CA ASP A 121 7.86 10.91 19.59
C ASP A 121 7.50 11.09 18.11
N TYR A 122 6.66 10.21 17.56
CA TYR A 122 6.12 10.42 16.22
C TYR A 122 5.18 11.64 16.24
N PRO A 123 5.31 12.63 15.33
CA PRO A 123 5.94 12.55 14.00
C PRO A 123 7.41 13.01 13.91
N ASN A 124 8.00 13.54 14.99
CA ASN A 124 9.37 14.07 15.01
C ASN A 124 10.41 12.97 14.79
N CYS A 125 10.23 11.82 15.46
CA CYS A 125 11.05 10.63 15.25
C CYS A 125 10.26 9.54 14.50
N LYS A 126 10.65 9.27 13.25
CA LYS A 126 10.01 8.25 12.37
C LYS A 126 10.65 6.86 12.46
N THR A 127 11.54 6.65 13.43
CA THR A 127 12.24 5.37 13.59
C THR A 127 11.27 4.27 14.02
N ILE A 128 11.37 3.12 13.34
CA ILE A 128 10.61 1.91 13.61
C ILE A 128 11.56 0.73 13.83
N MET A 129 11.17 -0.21 14.67
CA MET A 129 11.85 -1.49 14.84
C MET A 129 10.88 -2.63 14.53
N LYS A 130 11.38 -3.63 13.79
CA LYS A 130 10.60 -4.81 13.43
C LYS A 130 10.62 -5.78 14.61
N VAL A 131 9.52 -6.49 14.80
CA VAL A 131 9.45 -7.60 15.74
C VAL A 131 9.24 -8.91 14.98
N ASP A 132 9.82 -9.98 15.50
CA ASP A 132 9.60 -11.34 15.01
C ASP A 132 8.23 -11.88 15.41
N LYS A 133 7.89 -13.06 14.89
CA LYS A 133 6.65 -13.78 15.27
C LYS A 133 6.56 -14.08 16.77
N THR A 134 7.70 -14.21 17.44
CA THR A 134 7.82 -14.45 18.88
C THR A 134 7.77 -13.17 19.71
N GLY A 135 7.69 -12.00 19.08
CA GLY A 135 7.69 -10.70 19.75
C GLY A 135 9.08 -10.15 20.10
N ALA A 136 10.16 -10.87 19.78
CA ALA A 136 11.52 -10.36 19.94
C ALA A 136 11.82 -9.23 18.96
N VAL A 137 12.56 -8.21 19.41
CA VAL A 137 12.92 -7.05 18.58
C VAL A 137 14.12 -7.39 17.71
N LEU A 138 13.96 -7.21 16.40
CA LEU A 138 15.05 -7.38 15.46
C LEU A 138 15.95 -6.14 15.43
N PRO A 139 17.28 -6.32 15.27
CA PRO A 139 18.19 -5.21 15.08
C PRO A 139 17.82 -4.40 13.82
N PRO A 140 18.14 -3.09 13.80
CA PRO A 140 17.90 -2.26 12.63
C PRO A 140 18.64 -2.82 11.42
N SER A 141 17.93 -2.98 10.29
CA SER A 141 18.56 -3.43 9.05
C SER A 141 19.60 -2.41 8.59
N PRO A 142 20.79 -2.83 8.14
CA PRO A 142 21.80 -1.92 7.64
C PRO A 142 21.28 -1.10 6.45
N PRO A 143 21.75 0.14 6.28
CA PRO A 143 21.34 0.95 5.14
C PRO A 143 21.73 0.26 3.82
N PRO A 144 20.89 0.32 2.78
CA PRO A 144 21.21 -0.23 1.47
C PRO A 144 22.48 0.41 0.90
N GLU A 145 23.43 -0.42 0.45
CA GLU A 145 24.66 0.05 -0.18
C GLU A 145 24.36 0.58 -1.60
N PRO A 146 24.85 1.79 -1.95
CA PRO A 146 24.71 2.33 -3.29
C PRO A 146 25.68 1.62 -4.24
N THR A 147 25.19 1.19 -5.41
CA THR A 147 26.04 0.56 -6.43
C THR A 147 26.58 1.56 -7.45
N GLY A 148 26.09 2.81 -7.43
CA GLY A 148 26.35 3.83 -8.45
C GLY A 148 25.66 3.56 -9.78
N ILE A 149 24.91 2.47 -9.93
CA ILE A 149 24.26 2.10 -11.19
C ILE A 149 22.99 2.94 -11.38
N LYS A 150 22.87 3.67 -12.49
CA LYS A 150 21.66 4.46 -12.78
C LYS A 150 20.45 3.56 -13.04
N CYS A 151 19.26 4.01 -12.63
CA CYS A 151 18.02 3.27 -12.86
C CYS A 151 17.46 3.57 -14.26
N TYR A 152 17.31 2.56 -15.11
CA TYR A 152 16.78 2.70 -16.47
C TYR A 152 15.33 3.21 -16.58
N LYS A 153 14.51 3.08 -15.52
CA LYS A 153 13.09 3.49 -15.57
C LYS A 153 12.89 4.96 -15.22
N CYS A 154 13.71 5.50 -14.32
CA CYS A 154 13.52 6.86 -13.82
C CYS A 154 14.69 7.79 -14.10
N GLU A 155 15.82 7.25 -14.58
CA GLU A 155 17.09 7.89 -14.99
C GLU A 155 17.80 8.73 -13.92
N THR A 156 17.06 9.14 -12.90
CA THR A 156 17.41 10.08 -11.85
C THR A 156 17.63 9.38 -10.52
N GLY A 157 17.28 8.10 -10.42
CA GLY A 157 17.52 7.27 -9.25
C GLY A 157 18.66 6.29 -9.50
N GLU A 158 19.25 5.79 -8.43
CA GLU A 158 20.32 4.79 -8.47
C GLU A 158 19.79 3.45 -7.94
N LEU A 159 20.37 2.36 -8.44
CA LEU A 159 20.13 1.03 -7.91
C LEU A 159 20.95 0.85 -6.63
N VAL A 160 20.30 0.35 -5.59
CA VAL A 160 20.90 0.03 -4.30
C VAL A 160 20.71 -1.45 -4.00
N VAL A 161 21.66 -2.06 -3.30
CA VAL A 161 21.55 -3.47 -2.88
C VAL A 161 20.57 -3.56 -1.71
N ARG A 162 19.52 -4.36 -1.87
CA ARG A 162 18.53 -4.63 -0.82
C ARG A 162 18.43 -6.12 -0.57
N GLN A 163 18.14 -6.48 0.67
CA GLN A 163 17.95 -7.87 1.07
C GLN A 163 16.46 -8.24 1.04
N SER A 164 16.17 -9.43 0.52
CA SER A 164 14.84 -10.06 0.59
C SER A 164 14.95 -11.45 1.21
N LYS A 165 13.80 -12.10 1.46
CA LYS A 165 13.77 -13.51 1.87
C LYS A 165 14.41 -14.46 0.83
N LYS A 166 14.44 -14.08 -0.46
CA LYS A 166 15.01 -14.88 -1.55
C LYS A 166 16.48 -14.52 -1.85
N GLY A 167 17.09 -13.65 -1.05
CA GLY A 167 18.46 -13.14 -1.26
C GLY A 167 18.51 -11.68 -1.72
N PRO A 168 19.73 -11.17 -2.01
CA PRO A 168 19.97 -9.79 -2.41
C PRO A 168 19.41 -9.48 -3.79
N PHE A 169 18.96 -8.24 -3.99
CA PHE A 169 18.50 -7.72 -5.26
C PHE A 169 18.85 -6.23 -5.40
N LEU A 170 18.90 -5.74 -6.63
CA LEU A 170 19.12 -4.33 -6.94
C LEU A 170 17.76 -3.63 -7.03
N GLY A 171 17.51 -2.65 -6.18
CA GLY A 171 16.26 -1.87 -6.18
C GLY A 171 16.54 -0.38 -6.33
N CYS A 172 15.65 0.36 -7.00
CA CYS A 172 15.81 1.82 -7.10
C CYS A 172 15.70 2.51 -5.73
N ASN A 173 16.58 3.49 -5.46
CA ASN A 173 16.56 4.31 -4.25
C ASN A 173 15.28 5.15 -4.10
N LYS A 174 14.62 5.54 -5.20
CA LYS A 174 13.36 6.32 -5.22
C LYS A 174 12.10 5.50 -4.92
N PHE A 175 12.23 4.31 -4.35
CA PHE A 175 11.10 3.58 -3.79
C PHE A 175 10.38 4.45 -2.74
N PRO A 176 9.04 4.57 -2.74
CA PRO A 176 8.05 3.74 -3.45
C PRO A 176 7.63 4.23 -4.83
N ARG A 177 8.13 5.40 -5.29
CA ARG A 177 7.75 6.01 -6.57
C ARG A 177 8.30 5.24 -7.77
N CYS A 178 9.54 4.77 -7.68
CA CYS A 178 10.13 3.86 -8.66
C CYS A 178 10.26 2.46 -8.05
N ARG A 179 9.58 1.46 -8.64
CA ARG A 179 9.60 0.05 -8.19
C ARG A 179 10.47 -0.84 -9.07
N THR A 180 11.46 -0.27 -9.74
CA THR A 180 12.41 -1.03 -10.54
C THR A 180 13.22 -1.95 -9.64
N ILE A 181 13.24 -3.23 -10.02
CA ILE A 181 14.00 -4.29 -9.39
C ILE A 181 14.84 -4.92 -10.48
N VAL A 182 16.10 -5.25 -10.20
CA VAL A 182 17.03 -5.95 -11.09
C VAL A 182 17.69 -7.07 -10.30
N SER A 183 18.03 -8.17 -10.98
CA SER A 183 18.72 -9.31 -10.37
C SER A 183 20.11 -8.89 -9.88
N PHE A 184 20.49 -9.32 -8.68
CA PHE A 184 21.81 -9.03 -8.13
C PHE A 184 22.95 -9.62 -8.96
N LYS A 185 22.73 -10.75 -9.64
CA LYS A 185 23.75 -11.40 -10.50
C LYS A 185 24.28 -10.50 -11.62
N LYS A 186 23.51 -9.50 -12.04
CA LYS A 186 23.88 -8.58 -13.13
C LYS A 186 24.65 -7.36 -12.68
N ILE A 187 25.08 -7.30 -11.42
CA ILE A 187 25.73 -6.10 -10.87
C ILE A 187 27.03 -5.76 -11.60
N GLU A 188 27.85 -6.75 -11.93
CA GLU A 188 29.12 -6.58 -12.65
C GLU A 188 28.87 -6.17 -14.10
N GLU A 189 28.04 -6.93 -14.83
CA GLU A 189 27.63 -6.60 -16.21
C GLU A 189 27.08 -5.17 -16.34
N LEU A 190 26.25 -4.74 -15.38
CA LEU A 190 25.67 -3.39 -15.41
C LEU A 190 26.68 -2.29 -15.10
N LYS A 191 27.67 -2.56 -14.23
CA LYS A 191 28.78 -1.62 -14.00
C LYS A 191 29.61 -1.47 -15.27
N ASP A 192 29.88 -2.56 -15.97
CA ASP A 192 30.63 -2.53 -17.23
C ASP A 192 29.85 -1.80 -18.34
N LEU A 193 28.55 -2.06 -18.47
CA LEU A 193 27.68 -1.35 -19.43
C LEU A 193 27.59 0.15 -19.12
N GLN A 194 27.58 0.52 -17.85
CA GLN A 194 27.60 1.92 -17.44
C GLN A 194 28.96 2.57 -17.71
N ALA A 195 30.06 1.87 -17.48
CA ALA A 195 31.41 2.34 -17.84
C ALA A 195 31.57 2.52 -19.37
N LYS A 196 30.95 1.65 -20.17
CA LYS A 196 30.87 1.76 -21.64
C LYS A 196 29.88 2.83 -22.12
N GLY A 197 29.15 3.51 -21.22
CA GLY A 197 28.14 4.51 -21.57
C GLY A 197 26.89 3.95 -22.25
N GLN A 198 26.71 2.63 -22.25
CA GLN A 198 25.55 1.95 -22.85
C GLN A 198 24.36 1.85 -21.89
N TRP A 199 24.55 2.22 -20.62
CA TRP A 199 23.55 2.20 -19.57
C TRP A 199 23.43 3.58 -18.89
N PRO A 200 22.21 4.10 -18.64
CA PRO A 200 20.89 3.50 -18.89
C PRO A 200 20.41 3.68 -20.34
N PRO A 201 19.71 2.69 -20.93
CA PRO A 201 19.16 2.81 -22.28
C PRO A 201 17.95 3.76 -22.31
N LYS A 202 17.73 4.41 -23.47
CA LYS A 202 16.63 5.35 -23.70
C LYS A 202 15.23 4.70 -23.74
N THR A 203 15.15 3.41 -24.05
CA THR A 203 13.88 2.68 -24.17
C THR A 203 13.82 1.52 -23.19
N LEU A 204 12.62 1.28 -22.65
CA LEU A 204 12.38 0.19 -21.70
C LEU A 204 12.60 -1.19 -22.34
N ASP A 205 12.27 -1.35 -23.62
CA ASP A 205 12.45 -2.62 -24.32
C ASP A 205 13.91 -3.04 -24.42
N LYS A 206 14.81 -2.08 -24.67
CA LYS A 206 16.26 -2.32 -24.70
C LYS A 206 16.79 -2.68 -23.31
N ALA A 207 16.23 -2.05 -22.26
CA ALA A 207 16.57 -2.41 -20.89
C ALA A 207 16.15 -3.85 -20.55
N ASP A 208 14.95 -4.27 -20.95
CA ASP A 208 14.48 -5.63 -20.69
C ASP A 208 15.27 -6.68 -21.49
N GLU A 209 15.66 -6.37 -22.73
CA GLU A 209 16.56 -7.19 -23.55
C GLU A 209 17.94 -7.36 -22.88
N MET A 210 18.60 -6.28 -22.47
CA MET A 210 19.88 -6.31 -21.74
C MET A 210 19.75 -7.06 -20.40
N LEU A 211 18.60 -6.94 -19.74
CA LEU A 211 18.30 -7.66 -18.50
C LEU A 211 17.90 -9.12 -18.75
N GLY A 212 17.87 -9.61 -19.99
CA GLY A 212 17.55 -10.99 -20.32
C GLY A 212 16.14 -11.38 -19.90
N ARG A 213 15.25 -10.40 -19.76
CA ARG A 213 13.84 -10.63 -19.52
C ARG A 213 13.25 -10.93 -20.87
N ALA A 214 12.84 -12.18 -21.07
CA ALA A 214 12.07 -12.55 -22.25
C ALA A 214 10.95 -11.51 -22.42
N LYS A 215 10.87 -10.88 -23.60
CA LYS A 215 9.68 -10.13 -23.99
C LYS A 215 8.52 -11.05 -23.62
N LYS A 216 7.60 -10.59 -22.79
CA LYS A 216 6.26 -11.17 -22.79
C LYS A 216 5.74 -10.85 -24.19
N THR A 217 6.12 -11.66 -25.17
CA THR A 217 5.47 -11.67 -26.46
C THR A 217 4.00 -11.77 -26.15
N ALA A 218 3.21 -10.99 -26.87
CA ALA A 218 1.76 -10.92 -26.78
C ALA A 218 1.07 -12.26 -27.15
N ALA A 219 1.75 -13.40 -27.00
CA ALA A 219 1.31 -14.76 -27.30
C ALA A 219 0.45 -15.40 -26.20
N LYS A 220 0.23 -14.73 -25.05
CA LYS A 220 -0.72 -15.22 -24.03
C LYS A 220 -2.13 -14.63 -24.18
N LYS A 221 -2.38 -13.76 -25.16
CA LYS A 221 -3.73 -13.22 -25.40
C LYS A 221 -4.54 -14.08 -26.37
N THR A 222 -3.89 -14.72 -27.35
CA THR A 222 -4.56 -15.52 -28.40
C THR A 222 -4.78 -16.99 -28.06
N LYS A 223 -4.25 -17.52 -26.95
CA LYS A 223 -4.43 -18.94 -26.58
C LYS A 223 -5.53 -19.20 -25.55
N LYS A 224 -6.29 -18.16 -25.17
CA LYS A 224 -7.50 -18.30 -24.34
C LYS A 224 -8.79 -18.02 -25.13
N GLU A 225 -8.68 -17.62 -26.39
CA GLU A 225 -9.83 -17.36 -27.30
C GLU A 225 -10.07 -18.52 -28.28
N SER A 226 -9.44 -19.68 -28.08
CA SER A 226 -9.59 -20.85 -28.96
C SER A 226 -9.78 -22.17 -28.20
N GLU A 227 -10.08 -22.10 -26.90
CA GLU A 227 -10.27 -23.27 -26.04
C GLU A 227 -11.30 -22.98 -24.92
N GLU A 228 -12.31 -22.16 -25.25
CA GLU A 228 -13.57 -22.05 -24.52
C GLU A 228 -14.69 -21.95 -25.56
#